data_AF-A0A1V2ZEJ2-F1
#
_entry.id   AF-A0A1V2ZEJ2-F1
#
_cell.length_a   1.000
_cell.length_b   1.000
_cell.length_c   1.000
_cell.angle_alpha   90.00
_cell.angle_beta   90.00
_cell.angle_gamma   90.00
#
_symmetry.space_group_name_H-M   'P 1'
#
loop_
_entity.id
_entity.type
_entity.pdbx_description
1 polymer ?
#
loop_
_entity_poly.entity_id
_entity_poly.type
_entity_poly.pdbx_seq_one_letter_code
_entity_poly.pdbx_strand_id
1 'polypeptide(L)'
;MATYRKKPVEIEALGPLTAENSAEIAEWSGGLERPAEGPASKYSPITYDGSLFIPTLEGMMTAKLGDYIIRGVQGEFYPCKPDIFVATYDAV
;
A
#
# COMPACT_ATOMS: atom_id res chain seq x y z
N MET A 1 18.45 -0.77 34.84
CA MET A 1 17.80 -0.43 33.56
C MET A 1 17.03 -1.66 33.11
N ALA A 2 15.79 -1.50 32.61
CA ALA A 2 14.99 -2.62 32.13
C ALA A 2 15.04 -2.68 30.60
N THR A 3 15.32 -3.86 30.06
CA THR A 3 15.32 -4.13 28.62
C THR A 3 14.06 -4.89 28.24
N TYR A 4 13.47 -4.54 27.09
CA TYR A 4 12.25 -5.15 26.59
C TYR A 4 12.47 -5.64 25.16
N ARG A 5 11.77 -6.70 24.76
CA ARG A 5 11.74 -7.21 23.38
C ARG A 5 10.35 -7.00 22.78
N LYS A 6 10.26 -6.76 21.47
CA LYS A 6 8.96 -6.74 20.78
C LYS A 6 8.28 -8.11 20.88
N LYS A 7 6.96 -8.13 20.97
CA LYS A 7 6.19 -9.38 20.81
C LYS A 7 6.31 -9.87 19.36
N PRO A 8 6.27 -11.19 19.10
CA PRO A 8 6.11 -11.69 17.74
C PRO A 8 4.76 -11.21 17.19
N VAL A 9 4.75 -10.76 15.93
CA VAL A 9 3.58 -10.22 15.25
C VAL A 9 3.56 -10.81 13.84
N GLU A 10 2.44 -11.42 13.48
CA GLU A 10 2.09 -11.81 12.11
C GLU A 10 1.20 -10.71 11.51
N ILE A 11 1.34 -10.46 10.21
CA ILE A 11 0.58 -9.43 9.48
C ILE A 11 -0.02 -10.03 8.22
N GLU A 12 -1.11 -9.41 7.76
CA GLU A 12 -1.66 -9.68 6.44
C GLU A 12 -1.05 -8.68 5.44
N ALA A 13 -0.77 -9.13 4.22
CA ALA A 13 -0.28 -8.26 3.16
C ALA A 13 -0.86 -8.67 1.80
N LEU A 14 -1.21 -7.68 0.99
CA LEU A 14 -1.50 -7.87 -0.43
C LEU A 14 -0.42 -7.19 -1.26
N GLY A 15 -0.01 -7.85 -2.34
CA GLY A 15 0.94 -7.30 -3.28
C GLY A 15 1.82 -8.37 -3.93
N PRO A 16 2.79 -7.95 -4.76
CA PRO A 16 3.08 -6.55 -5.08
C PRO A 16 1.94 -5.87 -5.85
N LEU A 17 1.78 -4.56 -5.67
CA LEU A 17 0.79 -3.75 -6.38
C LEU A 17 1.09 -3.74 -7.87
N THR A 18 0.08 -4.01 -8.68
CA THR A 18 0.11 -4.00 -10.14
C THR A 18 -1.11 -3.23 -10.65
N ALA A 19 -1.11 -2.86 -11.93
CA ALA A 19 -2.29 -2.24 -12.54
C ALA A 19 -3.51 -3.19 -12.61
N GLU A 20 -3.30 -4.50 -12.48
CA GLU A 20 -4.35 -5.51 -12.56
C GLU A 20 -5.04 -5.75 -11.22
N ASN A 21 -4.29 -5.64 -10.11
CA ASN A 21 -4.82 -5.83 -8.75
C ASN A 21 -5.03 -4.52 -7.97
N SER A 22 -4.83 -3.35 -8.60
CA SER A 22 -4.97 -2.05 -7.95
C SER A 22 -6.36 -1.84 -7.34
N ALA A 23 -7.42 -2.26 -8.03
CA ALA A 23 -8.79 -2.15 -7.56
C ALA A 23 -9.07 -3.03 -6.34
N GLU A 24 -8.59 -4.28 -6.34
CA GLU A 24 -8.73 -5.21 -5.21
C GLU A 24 -7.98 -4.68 -3.98
N ILE A 25 -6.73 -4.26 -4.18
CA ILE A 25 -5.91 -3.73 -3.10
C ILE A 25 -6.51 -2.43 -2.54
N ALA A 26 -7.05 -1.56 -3.40
CA ALA A 26 -7.75 -0.35 -2.97
C ALA A 26 -9.01 -0.66 -2.16
N GLU A 27 -9.82 -1.62 -2.58
CA GLU A 27 -11.01 -2.04 -1.83
C GLU A 27 -10.63 -2.60 -0.45
N TRP A 28 -9.61 -3.46 -0.39
CA TRP A 28 -9.13 -4.06 0.85
C TRP A 28 -8.54 -3.03 1.82
N SER A 29 -7.78 -2.06 1.32
CA SER A 29 -7.07 -1.08 2.14
C SER A 29 -7.85 0.22 2.38
N GLY A 30 -9.04 0.38 1.80
CA GLY A 30 -9.73 1.66 1.72
C GLY A 30 -8.96 2.73 0.91
N GLY A 31 -8.09 2.27 0.00
CA GLY A 31 -7.28 3.13 -0.85
C GLY A 31 -8.07 3.75 -2.02
N LEU A 32 -7.44 4.72 -2.69
CA LEU A 32 -8.00 5.39 -3.87
C LEU A 32 -6.99 5.36 -5.00
N GLU A 33 -7.44 5.07 -6.22
CA GLU A 33 -6.57 5.10 -7.40
C GLU A 33 -6.07 6.52 -7.67
N ARG A 34 -4.77 6.64 -7.90
CA ARG A 34 -4.14 7.94 -8.15
C ARG A 34 -4.27 8.31 -9.63
N PRO A 35 -4.89 9.45 -9.96
CA PRO A 35 -4.90 9.94 -11.33
C PRO A 35 -3.47 10.24 -11.77
N ALA A 36 -3.14 9.85 -13.01
CA ALA A 36 -1.88 10.21 -13.65
C ALA A 36 -1.79 11.73 -13.81
N GLU A 37 -0.57 12.25 -13.70
CA GLU A 37 -0.31 13.69 -13.83
C GLU A 37 -0.53 14.13 -15.29
N GLY A 38 -1.44 15.09 -15.50
CA GLY A 38 -1.71 15.68 -16.82
C GLY A 38 -3.09 16.35 -16.90
N PRO A 39 -3.30 17.29 -17.84
CA PRO A 39 -4.59 17.93 -17.99
C PRO A 39 -5.62 16.91 -18.52
N ALA A 40 -6.63 16.61 -17.69
CA ALA A 40 -7.83 15.94 -18.18
C ALA A 40 -8.45 16.81 -19.28
N SER A 41 -8.67 16.23 -20.45
CA SER A 41 -9.27 16.91 -21.60
C SER A 41 -10.30 16.00 -22.25
N LYS A 42 -11.23 16.58 -23.02
CA LYS A 42 -12.14 15.80 -23.86
C LYS A 42 -11.43 14.87 -24.85
N TYR A 43 -10.14 15.09 -25.10
CA TYR A 43 -9.28 14.26 -25.94
C TYR A 43 -8.28 13.39 -25.17
N SER A 44 -8.21 13.53 -23.84
CA SER A 44 -7.35 12.75 -22.95
C SER A 44 -8.11 12.50 -21.65
N PRO A 45 -8.84 11.38 -21.53
CA PRO A 45 -9.56 11.05 -20.31
C PRO A 45 -8.60 10.98 -19.10
N ILE A 46 -9.15 11.07 -17.88
CA ILE A 46 -8.36 10.80 -16.67
C ILE A 46 -7.78 9.39 -16.84
N THR A 47 -6.46 9.32 -16.85
CA THR A 47 -5.71 8.07 -16.80
C THR A 47 -5.21 7.88 -15.38
N TYR A 48 -4.95 6.64 -14.96
CA TYR A 48 -4.39 6.32 -13.65
C TYR A 48 -2.97 5.79 -13.88
N ASP A 49 -2.03 6.18 -13.02
CA ASP A 49 -0.63 5.70 -13.14
C ASP A 49 -0.42 4.33 -12.46
N GLY A 50 -1.50 3.73 -11.93
CA GLY A 50 -1.46 2.44 -11.24
C GLY A 50 -1.00 2.54 -9.79
N SER A 51 -0.68 3.73 -9.29
CA SER A 51 -0.44 3.97 -7.86
C SER A 51 -1.73 4.17 -7.08
N LEU A 52 -1.70 3.91 -5.77
CA LEU A 52 -2.81 4.10 -4.85
C LEU A 52 -2.48 5.14 -3.78
N PHE A 53 -3.46 5.93 -3.38
CA PHE A 53 -3.44 6.68 -2.12
C PHE A 53 -4.03 5.80 -1.02
N ILE A 54 -3.25 5.54 0.03
CA ILE A 54 -3.64 4.72 1.17
C ILE A 54 -3.87 5.64 2.37
N PRO A 55 -5.07 5.64 2.98
CA PRO A 55 -5.31 6.36 4.22
C PRO A 55 -4.59 5.66 5.37
N THR A 56 -3.56 6.29 5.91
CA THR A 56 -2.80 5.80 7.06
C THR A 56 -3.05 6.67 8.29
N LEU A 57 -2.56 6.26 9.45
CA LEU A 57 -2.67 7.06 10.68
C LEU A 57 -1.87 8.38 10.61
N GLU A 58 -0.86 8.44 9.73
CA GLU A 58 -0.03 9.63 9.49
C GLU A 58 -0.58 10.52 8.36
N GLY A 59 -1.70 10.11 7.74
CA GLY A 59 -2.31 10.77 6.60
C GLY A 59 -2.26 9.92 5.32
N MET A 60 -2.54 10.55 4.18
CA MET A 60 -2.54 9.87 2.89
C MET A 60 -1.12 9.56 2.43
N MET A 61 -0.80 8.27 2.25
CA MET A 61 0.48 7.81 1.71
C MET A 61 0.29 7.27 0.29
N THR A 62 1.32 7.32 -0.54
CA THR A 62 1.26 6.77 -1.91
C THR A 62 1.92 5.40 -1.97
N ALA A 63 1.17 4.39 -2.39
CA ALA A 63 1.68 3.09 -2.82
C ALA A 63 1.93 3.13 -4.33
N LYS A 64 3.13 2.74 -4.76
CA LYS A 64 3.47 2.64 -6.19
C LYS A 64 3.39 1.19 -6.64
N LEU A 65 3.33 0.99 -7.96
CA LEU A 65 3.51 -0.34 -8.55
C LEU A 65 4.76 -1.02 -7.98
N GLY A 66 4.62 -2.28 -7.57
CA GLY A 66 5.66 -3.06 -6.89
C GLY A 66 5.62 -3.01 -5.36
N ASP A 67 4.95 -2.01 -4.77
CA ASP A 67 4.82 -1.92 -3.31
C ASP A 67 3.83 -2.97 -2.79
N TYR A 68 4.04 -3.42 -1.56
CA TYR A 68 3.06 -4.22 -0.81
C TYR A 68 2.17 -3.29 0.01
N ILE A 69 0.93 -3.66 0.24
CA ILE A 69 0.09 -3.06 1.28
C ILE A 69 0.02 -4.03 2.44
N ILE A 70 0.44 -3.57 3.62
CA ILE A 70 0.40 -4.37 4.84
C ILE A 70 -0.73 -3.88 5.75
N ARG A 71 -1.32 -4.81 6.50
CA ARG A 71 -2.28 -4.51 7.56
C ARG A 71 -1.60 -4.63 8.92
N GLY A 72 -1.55 -3.52 9.64
CA GLY A 72 -1.03 -3.42 10.99
C GLY A 72 -1.94 -4.06 12.04
N VAL A 73 -1.46 -4.09 13.28
CA VAL A 73 -2.08 -4.86 14.37
C VAL A 73 -3.46 -4.32 14.77
N GLN A 74 -3.71 -3.02 14.58
CA GLN A 74 -5.01 -2.41 14.88
C GLN A 74 -5.88 -2.26 13.62
N GLY A 75 -5.48 -2.90 12.52
CA GLY A 75 -6.19 -2.87 11.25
C GLY A 75 -5.83 -1.70 10.34
N GLU A 76 -4.86 -0.87 10.71
CA GLU A 76 -4.34 0.21 9.86
C GLU A 76 -3.58 -0.32 8.64
N PHE A 77 -3.61 0.42 7.52
CA PHE A 77 -2.93 0.01 6.30
C PHE A 77 -1.73 0.89 5.98
N TYR A 78 -0.68 0.28 5.44
CA TYR A 78 0.53 0.99 5.05
C TYR A 78 1.11 0.45 3.74
N PRO A 79 1.59 1.33 2.84
CA PRO A 79 2.46 0.90 1.76
C PRO A 79 3.84 0.51 2.30
N CYS A 80 4.37 -0.60 1.81
CA CYS A 80 5.66 -1.15 2.17
C CYS A 80 6.48 -1.43 0.90
N LYS A 81 7.72 -0.95 0.86
CA LYS A 81 8.60 -1.21 -0.30
C LYS A 81 8.94 -2.70 -0.40
N PRO A 82 9.04 -3.27 -1.60
CA PRO A 82 9.26 -4.71 -1.77
C PRO A 82 10.55 -5.19 -1.11
N ASP A 83 11.62 -4.41 -1.20
CA ASP A 83 12.90 -4.69 -0.54
C ASP A 83 12.78 -4.66 0.99
N ILE A 84 12.04 -3.70 1.56
CA ILE A 84 11.76 -3.64 3.00
C ILE A 84 10.89 -4.83 3.43
N PHE A 85 9.85 -5.16 2.66
CA PHE A 85 8.93 -6.24 2.96
C PHE A 85 9.68 -7.59 3.04
N VAL A 86 10.42 -7.93 1.99
CA VAL A 86 11.20 -9.19 1.92
C VAL A 86 12.29 -9.25 3.00
N ALA A 87 12.88 -8.11 3.38
CA ALA A 87 13.87 -8.07 4.44
C ALA A 87 13.27 -8.18 5.86
N THR A 88 11.96 -7.93 6.02
CA THR A 88 11.30 -7.80 7.34
C THR A 88 10.38 -8.99 7.67
N TYR A 89 9.78 -9.62 6.66
CA TYR A 89 8.75 -10.63 6.83
C TYR A 89 9.10 -11.92 6.10
N ASP A 90 8.86 -13.05 6.78
CA ASP A 90 8.88 -14.39 6.20
C ASP A 90 7.45 -14.89 6.00
N ALA A 91 7.23 -15.72 4.97
CA ALA A 91 5.96 -16.42 4.81
C ALA A 91 5.80 -17.47 5.91
N VAL A 92 4.60 -17.54 6.49
CA VAL A 92 4.21 -18.46 7.56
C VAL A 92 3.13 -19.43 7.12
#